data_AF-A0A441TJ26-F1
#
_entry.id   AF-A0A441TJ26-F1
#
_cell.length_a   1.000
_cell.length_b   1.000
_cell.length_c   1.000
_cell.angle_alpha   90.00
_cell.angle_beta   90.00
_cell.angle_gamma   90.00
#
_symmetry.space_group_name_H-M   'P 1'
#
loop_
_entity.id
_entity.type
_entity.pdbx_description
1 polymer ?
#
loop_
_entity_poly.entity_id
_entity_poly.type
_entity_poly.pdbx_seq_one_letter_code
_entity_poly.pdbx_strand_id
1 'polypeptide(L)' 'AWFINGVAADEASHDMKPMLTLRRNKSHVIAMTNATAWHHPIHLHGHSFRVISRNGQPTRHREWQDTVLVSPREKVE' A
#
# COMPACT_ATOMS: atom_id res chain seq x y z
N ALA A 1 -5.49 11.96 12.91
CA ALA A 1 -5.02 11.87 11.51
C ALA A 1 -4.51 10.46 11.25
N TRP A 2 -4.53 10.05 9.99
CA TRP A 2 -3.93 8.81 9.51
C TRP A 2 -2.62 9.14 8.81
N PHE A 3 -1.63 8.24 8.91
CA PHE A 3 -0.27 8.52 8.46
C PHE A 3 0.26 7.39 7.59
N ILE A 4 1.03 7.74 6.57
CA ILE A 4 1.94 6.82 5.89
C ILE A 4 3.35 7.30 6.18
N ASN A 5 4.18 6.42 6.78
CA ASN A 5 5.55 6.76 7.20
C ASN A 5 5.64 8.04 8.07
N GLY A 6 4.66 8.25 8.95
CA GLY A 6 4.62 9.40 9.86
C GLY A 6 4.12 10.71 9.22
N VAL A 7 3.77 10.71 7.94
CA VAL A 7 3.25 11.87 7.20
C VAL A 7 1.74 11.72 7.02
N ALA A 8 0.98 12.71 7.46
CA ALA A 8 -0.44 12.82 7.17
C ALA A 8 -0.64 13.56 5.85
N ALA A 9 -1.75 13.29 5.16
CA ALA A 9 -2.17 14.13 4.06
C ALA A 9 -2.44 15.54 4.57
N ASP A 10 -2.01 16.55 3.81
CA ASP A 10 -2.46 17.92 4.04
C ASP A 10 -3.86 18.06 3.45
N GLU A 11 -4.88 18.13 4.30
CA GLU A 11 -6.27 18.22 3.85
C GLU A 11 -6.61 19.61 3.28
N ALA A 12 -5.80 20.64 3.59
CA ALA A 12 -5.99 21.99 3.09
C ALA A 12 -5.25 22.23 1.76
N SER A 13 -4.20 21.45 1.47
CA SER A 13 -3.37 21.60 0.28
C SER A 13 -3.06 20.26 -0.38
N HIS A 14 -3.26 20.17 -1.70
CA HIS A 14 -2.84 19.02 -2.49
C HIS A 14 -1.37 19.10 -2.94
N ASP A 15 -0.63 20.11 -2.48
CA ASP A 15 0.78 20.33 -2.83
C ASP A 15 1.71 19.56 -1.88
N MET A 16 1.76 18.23 -2.05
CA MET A 16 2.65 17.34 -1.32
C MET A 16 3.75 16.80 -2.23
N LYS A 17 4.96 16.69 -1.68
CA LYS A 17 6.04 15.97 -2.37
C LYS A 17 5.65 14.50 -2.57
N PRO A 18 5.99 13.89 -3.72
CA PRO A 18 5.64 12.50 -3.98
C PRO A 18 6.30 11.57 -2.96
N MET A 19 5.50 10.69 -2.36
CA MET A 19 5.99 9.66 -1.42
C MET A 19 6.80 8.57 -2.15
N LEU A 20 6.42 8.24 -3.38
CA LEU A 20 7.09 7.25 -4.23
C LEU A 20 7.27 7.83 -5.64
N THR A 21 8.42 7.59 -6.25
CA THR A 21 8.68 7.88 -7.67
C THR A 21 9.15 6.58 -8.33
N LEU A 22 8.35 6.08 -9.27
CA LEU A 22 8.57 4.78 -9.91
C LEU A 22 8.99 4.97 -11.36
N ARG A 23 9.79 4.04 -11.90
CA ARG A 23 10.20 4.10 -13.31
C ARG A 23 9.06 3.63 -14.21
N ARG A 24 8.73 4.38 -15.24
CA ARG A 24 7.73 3.96 -16.23
C ARG A 24 8.14 2.64 -16.90
N ASN A 25 7.15 1.80 -17.24
CA ASN A 25 7.31 0.52 -17.94
C ASN A 25 8.23 -0.49 -17.21
N LYS A 26 8.19 -0.51 -15.88
CA LYS A 26 8.91 -1.49 -15.04
C LYS A 26 7.97 -2.07 -13.99
N SER A 27 8.22 -3.32 -13.61
CA SER A 27 7.58 -3.96 -12.46
C SER A 27 8.21 -3.46 -11.16
N HIS A 28 7.37 -3.22 -10.16
CA HIS A 28 7.80 -2.80 -8.82
C HIS A 28 7.06 -3.64 -7.78
N VAL A 29 7.71 -3.86 -6.65
CA VAL A 29 7.11 -4.45 -5.44
C VAL A 29 7.05 -3.35 -4.39
N ILE A 30 5.88 -3.13 -3.81
CA ILE A 30 5.66 -2.13 -2.76
C ILE A 30 5.44 -2.89 -1.46
N ALA A 31 6.49 -3.03 -0.66
CA ALA A 31 6.39 -3.63 0.66
C ALA A 31 5.72 -2.64 1.63
N MET A 32 4.67 -3.09 2.31
CA MET A 32 3.91 -2.28 3.27
C MET A 32 3.80 -3.00 4.61
N THR A 33 3.85 -2.22 5.69
CA THR A 33 3.60 -2.71 7.05
C THR A 33 2.51 -1.86 7.67
N ASN A 34 1.42 -2.49 8.11
CA ASN A 34 0.46 -1.83 8.97
C ASN A 34 1.00 -1.82 10.42
N ALA A 35 1.69 -0.76 10.80
CA ALA A 35 2.25 -0.60 12.14
C ALA A 35 1.19 -0.24 13.22
N THR A 36 -0.10 -0.27 12.89
CA THR A 36 -1.19 0.20 13.75
C THR A 36 -2.06 -0.95 14.27
N ALA A 37 -3.03 -0.62 15.13
CA ALA A 37 -4.03 -1.54 15.68
C ALA A 37 -5.33 -1.62 14.84
N TRP A 38 -5.41 -0.89 13.72
CA TRP A 38 -6.63 -0.75 12.91
C TRP A 38 -6.47 -1.41 11.54
N HIS A 39 -7.58 -1.86 10.95
CA HIS A 39 -7.59 -2.32 9.57
C HIS A 39 -7.46 -1.13 8.61
N HIS A 40 -6.65 -1.30 7.56
CA HIS A 40 -6.45 -0.27 6.54
C HIS A 40 -6.75 -0.81 5.15
N PRO A 41 -7.78 -0.28 4.46
CA PRO A 41 -7.95 -0.51 3.04
C PRO A 41 -6.99 0.39 2.25
N ILE A 42 -6.04 -0.20 1.55
CA ILE A 42 -5.07 0.51 0.70
C ILE A 42 -5.49 0.34 -0.76
N HIS A 43 -5.92 1.42 -1.40
CA HIS A 43 -6.32 1.49 -2.80
C HIS A 43 -5.29 2.28 -3.63
N LEU A 44 -5.00 1.84 -4.86
CA LEU A 44 -4.10 2.54 -5.78
C LEU A 44 -4.85 2.98 -7.05
N HIS A 45 -5.06 4.29 -7.19
CA HIS A 45 -5.74 4.83 -8.36
C HIS A 45 -5.00 4.52 -9.67
N GLY A 46 -5.76 4.12 -10.69
CA GLY A 46 -5.26 3.88 -12.05
C GLY A 46 -4.40 2.62 -12.22
N HIS A 47 -4.23 1.80 -11.19
CA HIS A 47 -3.42 0.58 -11.23
C HIS A 47 -4.18 -0.61 -10.65
N SER A 48 -4.02 -1.77 -11.28
CA SER A 48 -4.28 -3.06 -10.63
C SER A 48 -2.97 -3.66 -10.18
N PHE A 49 -3.00 -4.38 -9.06
CA PHE A 49 -1.85 -5.05 -8.48
C PHE A 49 -2.22 -6.44 -7.96
N ARG A 50 -1.20 -7.19 -7.57
CA ARG A 50 -1.33 -8.51 -6.94
C ARG A 50 -0.65 -8.43 -5.58
N VAL A 51 -1.31 -8.93 -4.54
CA VAL A 51 -0.63 -9.18 -3.27
C VAL A 51 0.13 -10.50 -3.42
N ILE A 52 1.46 -10.46 -3.41
CA ILE A 52 2.31 -11.62 -3.65
C ILE A 52 2.65 -12.36 -2.35
N SER A 53 2.69 -11.66 -1.21
CA SER A 53 2.92 -12.26 0.11
C SER A 53 2.16 -11.53 1.22
N ARG A 54 1.83 -12.25 2.29
CA ARG A 54 1.28 -11.75 3.56
C ARG A 54 2.08 -12.35 4.70
N ASN A 55 2.71 -11.51 5.52
CA ASN A 55 3.61 -11.91 6.61
C ASN A 55 4.69 -12.91 6.15
N GLY A 56 5.27 -12.68 4.97
CA GLY A 56 6.28 -13.54 4.36
C GLY A 56 5.75 -14.84 3.75
N GLN A 57 4.44 -15.12 3.85
CA GLN A 57 3.81 -16.28 3.23
C GLN A 57 3.20 -15.90 1.87
N PRO A 58 3.53 -16.61 0.78
CA PRO A 58 2.94 -16.34 -0.53
C PRO A 58 1.42 -16.46 -0.53
N THR A 59 0.73 -15.55 -1.21
CA THR A 59 -0.72 -15.70 -1.40
C THR A 59 -1.01 -16.82 -2.39
N ARG A 60 -2.11 -17.54 -2.15
CA ARG A 60 -2.49 -18.73 -2.95
C ARG A 60 -2.87 -18.36 -4.39
N HIS A 61 -3.65 -17.30 -4.56
CA HIS A 61 -4.30 -17.01 -5.84
C HIS A 61 -3.64 -15.85 -6.60
N ARG A 62 -2.92 -14.95 -5.92
CA ARG A 62 -2.27 -13.75 -6.51
C ARG A 62 -3.20 -13.04 -7.50
N GLU A 63 -4.45 -12.86 -7.11
CA GLU A 63 -5.48 -12.25 -7.96
C GLU A 63 -5.15 -10.78 -8.23
N TRP A 64 -5.59 -10.29 -9.39
CA TRP A 64 -5.51 -8.88 -9.71
C TRP A 64 -6.64 -8.15 -8.98
N GLN A 65 -6.28 -7.11 -8.25
CA GLN A 65 -7.18 -6.26 -7.48
C GLN A 65 -6.65 -4.83 -7.48
N ASP A 66 -7.46 -3.88 -7.03
CA ASP A 66 -7.08 -2.47 -6.89
C ASP A 66 -6.98 -2.00 -5.44
N THR A 67 -7.40 -2.86 -4.50
CA THR A 67 -7.51 -2.56 -3.08
C THR A 67 -7.07 -3.77 -2.26
N VAL A 68 -6.31 -3.54 -1.20
CA VAL A 68 -5.97 -4.57 -0.21
C VAL A 68 -6.39 -4.11 1.18
N LEU A 69 -7.17 -4.93 1.88
CA LEU A 69 -7.35 -4.76 3.32
C LEU A 69 -6.14 -5.33 4.06
N VAL A 70 -5.44 -4.48 4.79
CA VAL A 70 -4.26 -4.83 5.57
C VAL A 70 -4.65 -4.87 7.05
N SER A 71 -4.53 -6.04 7.66
CA SER A 71 -4.88 -6.28 9.05
C SER A 71 -3.89 -5.60 10.01
N PRO A 72 -4.27 -5.34 11.27
CA PRO A 72 -3.35 -4.84 12.28
C PRO A 72 -2.05 -5.65 12.32
N ARG A 73 -0.90 -4.97 12.33
CA ARG A 73 0.45 -5.57 12.37
C ARG A 73 0.83 -6.46 11.17
N GLU A 74 0.02 -6.48 10.11
CA GLU A 74 0.31 -7.26 8.91
C GLU A 74 1.38 -6.59 8.03
N LYS A 75 2.22 -7.43 7.40
CA LYS A 75 3.12 -7.06 6.31
C LYS A 75 2.59 -7.63 5.01
N VAL A 76 2.57 -6.83 3.95
CA VAL A 76 2.16 -7.26 2.60
C VAL A 76 3.16 -6.78 1.56
N GLU A 77 3.26 -7.54 0.47
CA GLU A 77 4.05 -7.22 -0.73
C GLU A 77 3.21 -7.39 -2.00
#